data_AF-A0A1H4B0Y5-F1
#
_entry.id   AF-A0A1H4B0Y5-F1
#
_cell.length_a   1.000
_cell.length_b   1.000
_cell.length_c   1.000
_cell.angle_alpha   90.00
_cell.angle_beta   90.00
_cell.angle_gamma   90.00
#
_symmetry.space_group_name_H-M   'P 1'
#
loop_
_entity.id
_entity.type
_entity.pdbx_description
1 polymer ?
#
loop_
_entity_poly.entity_id
_entity_poly.type
_entity_poly.pdbx_seq_one_letter_code
_entity_poly.pdbx_strand_id
1 'polypeptide(L)'
;MGGRCTLNLKVFCQNSVPAIFVQGKKVISDASWMVTFEDKEWIDQSGKASDQSGTAWLNAASWNFNDPASPPSAFKLLVKAQSAVTTEKKGQSLLLDFGKETFGFIKFQGLKGKGVLSLYYGESKEEALATAQCETLDKLDISLSEKKDTLTQQTKAFCYVTRHECRLRFNAV
;
A
#
# COMPACT_ATOMS: atom_id res chain seq x y z
N MET A 1 33.50 24.17 -23.63
CA MET A 1 34.19 22.86 -23.63
C MET A 1 33.54 22.00 -22.56
N GLY A 2 33.13 20.76 -22.88
CA GLY A 2 32.65 19.80 -21.88
C GLY A 2 33.76 18.78 -21.59
N GLY A 3 34.12 18.60 -20.32
CA GLY A 3 35.06 17.57 -19.87
C GLY A 3 34.35 16.28 -19.45
N ARG A 4 35.10 15.19 -19.29
CA ARG A 4 34.59 13.99 -18.63
C ARG A 4 34.43 14.27 -17.13
N CYS A 5 33.26 13.95 -16.60
CA CYS A 5 32.93 14.07 -15.18
C CYS A 5 32.19 12.79 -14.77
N THR A 6 32.42 12.36 -13.53
CA THR A 6 31.74 11.22 -12.91
C THR A 6 30.89 11.75 -11.76
N LEU A 7 29.62 11.32 -11.70
CA LEU A 7 28.70 11.66 -10.63
C LEU A 7 28.40 10.39 -9.83
N ASN A 8 28.71 10.41 -8.53
CA ASN A 8 28.44 9.30 -7.61
C ASN A 8 27.46 9.76 -6.53
N LEU A 9 26.43 8.96 -6.26
CA LEU A 9 25.41 9.23 -5.23
C LEU A 9 25.30 8.01 -4.32
N LYS A 10 25.75 8.13 -3.07
CA LYS A 10 25.56 7.09 -2.03
C LYS A 10 24.30 7.42 -1.24
N VAL A 11 23.38 6.45 -1.17
CA VAL A 11 22.05 6.66 -0.57
C VAL A 11 21.80 5.63 0.49
N PHE A 12 21.34 6.10 1.65
CA PHE A 12 20.88 5.25 2.75
C PHE A 12 19.39 5.47 2.97
N CYS A 13 18.62 4.39 3.00
CA CYS A 13 17.21 4.42 3.37
C CYS A 13 16.87 3.14 4.15
N GLN A 14 16.43 3.29 5.40
CA GLN A 14 16.14 2.15 6.27
C GLN A 14 14.73 1.59 6.07
N ASN A 15 13.77 2.44 5.73
CA ASN A 15 12.34 2.10 5.75
C ASN A 15 11.77 1.67 4.38
N SER A 16 12.55 1.84 3.31
CA SER A 16 12.15 1.48 1.95
C SER A 16 13.37 1.24 1.08
N VAL A 17 13.16 0.67 -0.12
CA VAL A 17 14.24 0.51 -1.11
C VAL A 17 14.82 1.89 -1.47
N PRO A 18 16.14 2.10 -1.34
CA PRO A 18 16.78 3.35 -1.76
C PRO A 18 16.51 3.62 -3.25
N ALA A 19 16.08 4.85 -3.55
CA ALA A 19 15.82 5.31 -4.92
C ALA A 19 16.25 6.76 -5.07
N ILE A 20 16.66 7.14 -6.28
CA ILE A 20 17.02 8.51 -6.64
C ILE A 20 16.22 8.97 -7.85
N PHE A 21 16.03 10.28 -7.94
CA PHE A 21 15.48 10.93 -9.12
C PHE A 21 16.40 12.09 -9.50
N VAL A 22 17.00 12.03 -10.68
CA VAL A 22 17.89 13.06 -11.22
C VAL A 22 17.26 13.61 -12.48
N GLN A 23 17.05 14.92 -12.54
CA GLN A 23 16.49 15.59 -13.70
C GLN A 23 17.31 16.82 -14.07
N GLY A 24 17.86 16.82 -15.28
CA GLY A 24 18.60 17.95 -15.84
C GLY A 24 18.45 18.00 -17.35
N LYS A 25 19.13 18.96 -18.00
CA LYS A 25 19.09 19.11 -19.46
C LYS A 25 19.81 17.99 -20.21
N LYS A 26 20.81 17.37 -19.58
CA LYS A 26 21.71 16.36 -20.20
C LYS A 26 21.94 15.12 -19.34
N VAL A 27 21.64 15.20 -18.05
CA VAL A 27 21.81 14.12 -17.09
C VAL A 27 20.45 13.88 -16.47
N ILE A 28 19.95 12.67 -16.65
CA ILE A 28 18.68 12.18 -16.10
C ILE A 28 18.94 10.83 -15.46
N SER A 29 18.20 10.47 -14.42
CA SER A 29 18.22 9.12 -13.86
C SER A 29 17.41 8.18 -14.74
N ASP A 30 18.03 7.11 -15.22
CA ASP A 30 17.39 6.05 -15.99
C ASP A 30 18.19 4.74 -15.82
N ALA A 31 17.81 3.70 -16.56
CA ALA A 31 18.46 2.39 -16.50
C ALA A 31 19.92 2.37 -17.04
N SER A 32 20.46 3.47 -17.56
CA SER A 32 21.87 3.58 -17.96
C SER A 32 22.82 3.83 -16.78
N TRP A 33 22.29 4.18 -15.60
CA TRP A 33 23.08 4.36 -14.40
C TRP A 33 23.57 3.02 -13.85
N MET A 34 24.79 3.00 -13.33
CA MET A 34 25.35 1.85 -12.65
C MET A 34 25.11 1.95 -11.15
N VAL A 35 24.76 0.83 -10.52
CA VAL A 35 24.55 0.71 -9.08
C VAL A 35 25.37 -0.42 -8.50
N THR A 36 25.77 -0.25 -7.25
CA THR A 36 26.39 -1.28 -6.42
C THR A 36 25.97 -1.06 -4.98
N PHE A 37 25.98 -2.11 -4.17
CA PHE A 37 25.78 -2.01 -2.72
C PHE A 37 27.12 -1.93 -1.97
N GLU A 38 28.25 -2.15 -2.64
CA GLU A 38 29.59 -2.15 -2.03
C GLU A 38 30.62 -1.67 -3.05
N ASP A 39 30.97 -0.38 -3.02
CA ASP A 39 31.87 0.23 -4.01
C ASP A 39 33.37 0.00 -3.71
N LYS A 40 33.68 -0.54 -2.53
CA LYS A 40 35.02 -0.95 -2.06
C LYS A 40 36.10 0.13 -2.18
N GLU A 41 35.70 1.40 -2.23
CA GLU A 41 36.63 2.52 -2.30
C GLU A 41 37.25 2.80 -0.92
N TRP A 42 38.57 2.91 -0.88
CA TRP A 42 39.33 3.34 0.29
C TRP A 42 40.48 4.24 -0.12
N ILE A 43 40.97 5.05 0.83
CA ILE A 43 42.08 5.99 0.61
C ILE A 43 43.27 5.54 1.46
N ASP A 44 44.43 5.44 0.84
CA ASP A 44 45.68 5.07 1.52
C ASP A 44 46.31 6.26 2.27
N GLN A 45 47.39 6.00 3.01
CA GLN A 45 48.10 7.03 3.79
C GLN A 45 48.76 8.11 2.92
N SER A 46 48.94 7.87 1.63
CA SER A 46 49.44 8.85 0.66
C SER A 46 48.34 9.75 0.09
N GLY A 47 47.07 9.47 0.41
CA GLY A 47 45.90 10.15 -0.14
C GLY A 47 45.44 9.60 -1.48
N LYS A 48 45.95 8.44 -1.91
CA LYS A 48 45.55 7.80 -3.17
C LYS A 48 44.33 6.91 -2.95
N ALA A 49 43.31 7.08 -3.79
CA ALA A 49 42.15 6.20 -3.83
C ALA A 49 42.50 4.84 -4.46
N SER A 50 41.90 3.78 -3.92
CA SER A 50 41.99 2.44 -4.49
C SER A 50 41.36 2.36 -5.89
N ASP A 51 41.74 1.34 -6.67
CA ASP A 51 40.93 1.00 -7.83
C ASP A 51 39.60 0.34 -7.40
N GLN A 52 38.59 0.43 -8.26
CA GLN A 52 37.28 -0.20 -8.05
C GLN A 52 37.09 -1.39 -9.00
N SER A 53 38.19 -2.00 -9.46
CA SER A 53 38.15 -3.07 -10.48
C SER A 53 37.45 -4.33 -9.98
N GLY A 54 37.46 -4.56 -8.66
CA GLY A 54 36.76 -5.65 -7.98
C GLY A 54 35.30 -5.36 -7.60
N THR A 55 34.75 -4.20 -7.99
CA THR A 55 33.37 -3.82 -7.67
C THR A 55 32.41 -4.41 -8.70
N ALA A 56 31.43 -5.17 -8.21
CA ALA A 56 30.33 -5.64 -9.04
C ALA A 56 29.33 -4.50 -9.24
N TRP A 57 29.07 -4.17 -10.50
CA TRP A 57 28.11 -3.15 -10.88
C TRP A 57 26.96 -3.77 -11.67
N LEU A 58 25.75 -3.25 -11.44
CA LEU A 58 24.55 -3.61 -12.18
C LEU A 58 23.94 -2.36 -12.80
N ASN A 59 23.14 -2.52 -13.85
CA ASN A 59 22.30 -1.42 -14.33
C ASN A 59 21.21 -1.12 -13.30
N ALA A 60 20.89 0.16 -13.14
CA ALA A 60 19.80 0.60 -12.29
C ALA A 60 18.47 0.04 -12.81
N ALA A 61 17.68 -0.57 -11.90
CA ALA A 61 16.30 -0.89 -12.21
C ALA A 61 15.46 0.40 -12.25
N SER A 62 14.50 0.47 -13.17
CA SER A 62 13.57 1.60 -13.27
C SER A 62 12.20 1.12 -13.73
N TRP A 63 11.19 1.95 -13.47
CA TRP A 63 9.83 1.77 -13.99
C TRP A 63 9.25 3.16 -14.32
N ASN A 64 7.95 3.36 -14.18
CA ASN A 64 7.22 4.55 -14.62
C ASN A 64 7.10 5.65 -13.54
N PHE A 65 8.07 5.74 -12.63
CA PHE A 65 8.14 6.75 -11.57
C PHE A 65 8.84 8.02 -12.05
N ASN A 66 8.19 8.75 -12.96
CA ASN A 66 8.77 9.90 -13.65
C ASN A 66 8.47 11.25 -12.97
N ASP A 67 7.77 11.24 -11.84
CA ASP A 67 7.41 12.43 -11.07
C ASP A 67 8.07 12.35 -9.68
N PRO A 68 8.91 13.33 -9.29
CA PRO A 68 9.53 13.34 -7.97
C PRO A 68 8.52 13.41 -6.81
N ALA A 69 7.29 13.87 -7.05
CA ALA A 69 6.22 13.83 -6.05
C ALA A 69 5.57 12.44 -5.88
N SER A 70 5.89 11.49 -6.76
CA SER A 70 5.32 10.14 -6.79
C SER A 70 6.41 9.07 -6.65
N PRO A 71 7.06 8.96 -5.47
CA PRO A 71 8.18 8.04 -5.28
C PRO A 71 7.73 6.57 -5.33
N PRO A 72 8.63 5.63 -5.70
CA PRO A 72 8.30 4.19 -5.75
C PRO A 72 7.73 3.63 -4.44
N SER A 73 8.21 4.12 -3.29
CA SER A 73 7.73 3.70 -1.96
C SER A 73 6.28 4.08 -1.66
N ALA A 74 5.71 5.04 -2.39
CA ALA A 74 4.32 5.46 -2.25
C ALA A 74 3.38 4.76 -3.25
N PHE A 75 3.90 3.85 -4.09
CA PHE A 75 3.10 3.16 -5.10
C PHE A 75 1.92 2.41 -4.47
N LYS A 76 0.74 2.57 -5.10
CA LYS A 76 -0.49 1.84 -4.76
C LYS A 76 -1.22 1.48 -6.04
N LEU A 77 -1.87 0.32 -6.05
CA LEU A 77 -2.74 -0.07 -7.16
C LEU A 77 -3.95 0.87 -7.25
N LEU A 78 -4.43 1.10 -8.47
CA LEU A 78 -5.64 1.87 -8.70
C LEU A 78 -6.85 1.17 -8.07
N VAL A 79 -7.73 1.95 -7.45
CA VAL A 79 -8.98 1.46 -6.86
C VAL A 79 -10.16 2.11 -7.56
N LYS A 80 -11.25 1.34 -7.73
CA LYS A 80 -12.51 1.83 -8.30
C LYS A 80 -13.63 1.54 -7.32
N ALA A 81 -14.45 2.54 -7.03
CA ALA A 81 -15.62 2.36 -6.18
C ALA A 81 -16.60 1.37 -6.80
N GLN A 82 -17.13 0.47 -5.97
CA GLN A 82 -18.16 -0.52 -6.30
C GLN A 82 -19.15 -0.58 -5.13
N SER A 83 -20.40 -0.88 -5.42
CA SER A 83 -21.46 -1.07 -4.42
C SER A 83 -21.90 -2.53 -4.42
N ALA A 84 -22.41 -3.01 -3.30
CA ALA A 84 -23.06 -4.32 -3.23
C ALA A 84 -24.27 -4.34 -4.18
N VAL A 85 -24.47 -5.46 -4.87
CA VAL A 85 -25.60 -5.69 -5.77
C VAL A 85 -26.85 -5.99 -4.97
N THR A 86 -26.72 -6.76 -3.88
CA THR A 86 -27.82 -7.05 -2.97
C THR A 86 -27.40 -6.93 -1.50
N THR A 87 -28.40 -6.69 -0.64
CA THR A 87 -28.20 -6.58 0.81
C THR A 87 -29.33 -7.28 1.56
N GLU A 88 -29.00 -8.20 2.46
CA GLU A 88 -29.96 -8.92 3.30
C GLU A 88 -29.73 -8.60 4.78
N LYS A 89 -30.73 -7.99 5.45
CA LYS A 89 -30.66 -7.71 6.89
C LYS A 89 -31.29 -8.87 7.69
N LYS A 90 -30.56 -9.40 8.69
CA LYS A 90 -31.04 -10.42 9.61
C LYS A 90 -30.69 -10.04 11.05
N GLY A 91 -31.65 -9.47 11.78
CA GLY A 91 -31.42 -8.98 13.13
C GLY A 91 -30.35 -7.87 13.17
N GLN A 92 -29.23 -8.14 13.86
CA GLN A 92 -28.08 -7.22 13.97
C GLN A 92 -27.01 -7.45 12.90
N SER A 93 -27.24 -8.37 11.96
CA SER A 93 -26.34 -8.60 10.83
C SER A 93 -26.90 -8.04 9.53
N LEU A 94 -25.98 -7.59 8.66
CA LEU A 94 -26.25 -7.21 7.29
C LEU A 94 -25.30 -7.98 6.38
N LEU A 95 -25.84 -8.88 5.56
CA LEU A 95 -25.10 -9.57 4.52
C LEU A 95 -25.11 -8.71 3.25
N LEU A 96 -23.94 -8.50 2.67
CA LEU A 96 -23.71 -7.76 1.44
C LEU A 96 -23.20 -8.74 0.39
N ASP A 97 -23.79 -8.72 -0.79
CA ASP A 97 -23.36 -9.52 -1.95
C ASP A 97 -22.91 -8.58 -3.07
N PHE A 98 -21.67 -8.70 -3.50
CA PHE A 98 -21.08 -7.90 -4.57
C PHE A 98 -21.32 -8.50 -5.97
N GLY A 99 -22.02 -9.64 -6.05
CA GLY A 99 -22.48 -10.31 -7.27
C GLY A 99 -21.38 -11.06 -8.03
N LYS A 100 -20.12 -10.86 -7.65
CA LYS A 100 -18.95 -11.54 -8.19
C LYS A 100 -17.80 -11.45 -7.20
N GLU A 101 -16.87 -12.38 -7.34
CA GLU A 101 -15.59 -12.32 -6.66
C GLU A 101 -14.86 -11.01 -7.00
N THR A 102 -14.38 -10.33 -5.96
CA THR A 102 -13.69 -9.05 -6.05
C THR A 102 -12.57 -8.98 -5.01
N PHE A 103 -11.68 -8.01 -5.18
CA PHE A 103 -10.59 -7.74 -4.26
C PHE A 103 -10.49 -6.24 -3.97
N GLY A 104 -10.47 -5.86 -2.70
CA GLY A 104 -10.37 -4.45 -2.36
C GLY A 104 -10.68 -4.15 -0.90
N PHE A 105 -11.02 -2.89 -0.66
CA PHE A 105 -11.34 -2.36 0.65
C PHE A 105 -12.85 -2.24 0.84
N ILE A 106 -13.32 -2.26 2.08
CA ILE A 106 -14.69 -1.89 2.43
C ILE A 106 -14.72 -0.43 2.86
N LYS A 107 -15.57 0.36 2.20
CA LYS A 107 -15.83 1.77 2.56
C LYS A 107 -17.18 1.90 3.25
N PHE A 108 -17.17 2.44 4.46
CA PHE A 108 -18.36 2.88 5.18
C PHE A 108 -18.60 4.36 4.91
N GLN A 109 -19.78 4.71 4.44
CA GLN A 109 -20.17 6.09 4.22
C GLN A 109 -20.84 6.64 5.48
N GLY A 110 -20.35 7.78 5.98
CA GLY A 110 -20.93 8.47 7.13
C GLY A 110 -21.02 7.64 8.42
N LEU A 111 -20.03 6.78 8.69
CA LEU A 111 -19.96 5.98 9.91
C LEU A 111 -19.92 6.88 11.15
N LYS A 112 -20.74 6.56 12.16
CA LYS A 112 -20.86 7.31 13.42
C LYS A 112 -21.22 6.35 14.55
N GLY A 113 -20.77 6.64 15.76
CA GLY A 113 -21.15 5.90 16.97
C GLY A 113 -19.93 5.43 17.76
N LYS A 114 -20.21 4.62 18.79
CA LYS A 114 -19.18 3.99 19.61
C LYS A 114 -19.45 2.49 19.75
N GLY A 115 -18.47 1.64 19.45
CA GLY A 115 -18.58 0.18 19.57
C GLY A 115 -17.73 -0.57 18.54
N VAL A 116 -17.84 -1.89 18.53
CA VAL A 116 -17.05 -2.75 17.64
C VAL A 116 -17.88 -3.18 16.44
N LEU A 117 -17.37 -2.87 15.24
CA LEU A 117 -17.92 -3.33 13.97
C LEU A 117 -17.12 -4.53 13.48
N SER A 118 -17.77 -5.69 13.38
CA SER A 118 -17.14 -6.90 12.84
C SER A 118 -17.55 -7.10 11.38
N LEU A 119 -16.58 -7.41 10.54
CA LEU A 119 -16.76 -7.78 9.13
C LEU A 119 -16.25 -9.19 8.93
N TYR A 120 -17.03 -10.01 8.25
CA TYR A 120 -16.71 -11.38 7.90
C TYR A 120 -16.78 -11.50 6.39
N TYR A 121 -15.69 -11.93 5.77
CA TYR A 121 -15.54 -12.00 4.33
C TYR A 121 -15.68 -13.46 3.87
N GLY A 122 -16.25 -13.67 2.70
CA GLY A 122 -16.37 -14.99 2.09
C GLY A 122 -16.45 -14.91 0.57
N GLU A 123 -15.91 -15.92 -0.10
CA GLU A 123 -16.13 -16.14 -1.54
C GLU A 123 -17.53 -16.74 -1.76
N SER A 124 -18.04 -17.46 -0.75
CA SER A 124 -19.41 -17.96 -0.67
C SER A 124 -20.24 -17.26 0.41
N LYS A 125 -21.58 -17.38 0.30
CA LYS A 125 -22.52 -16.87 1.30
C LYS A 125 -22.35 -17.60 2.63
N GLU A 126 -22.06 -18.89 2.58
CA GLU A 126 -21.87 -19.78 3.71
C GLU A 126 -20.66 -19.37 4.54
N GLU A 127 -19.52 -19.09 3.88
CA GLU A 127 -18.30 -18.60 4.53
C GLU A 127 -18.52 -17.26 5.25
N ALA A 128 -19.14 -16.30 4.56
CA ALA A 128 -19.41 -14.99 5.14
C ALA A 128 -20.36 -15.05 6.35
N LEU A 129 -21.22 -16.07 6.42
CA LEU A 129 -22.14 -16.28 7.55
C LEU A 129 -21.54 -17.16 8.66
N ALA A 130 -20.51 -17.96 8.37
CA ALA A 130 -19.82 -18.83 9.31
C ALA A 130 -18.85 -18.04 10.23
N THR A 131 -19.39 -17.13 11.05
CA THR A 131 -18.59 -16.19 11.85
C THR A 131 -17.65 -16.82 12.89
N ALA A 132 -17.78 -18.12 13.17
CA ALA A 132 -16.90 -18.86 14.06
C ALA A 132 -15.74 -19.58 13.34
N GLN A 133 -15.83 -19.75 12.02
CA GLN A 133 -14.85 -20.45 11.18
C GLN A 133 -14.37 -19.60 9.99
N CYS A 134 -14.67 -18.31 9.99
CA CYS A 134 -14.27 -17.42 8.90
C CYS A 134 -12.74 -17.33 8.81
N GLU A 135 -12.22 -17.45 7.58
CA GLU A 135 -10.78 -17.35 7.33
C GLU A 135 -10.27 -15.92 7.46
N THR A 136 -11.07 -14.96 6.99
CA THR A 136 -10.73 -13.54 7.02
C THR A 136 -11.84 -12.70 7.64
N LEU A 137 -11.45 -11.81 8.54
CA LEU A 137 -12.35 -10.90 9.25
C LEU A 137 -11.63 -9.59 9.59
N ASP A 138 -12.41 -8.54 9.80
CA ASP A 138 -11.93 -7.31 10.43
C ASP A 138 -12.79 -7.00 11.66
N LYS A 139 -12.14 -6.44 12.70
CA LYS A 139 -12.83 -5.84 13.86
C LYS A 139 -12.38 -4.39 13.97
N LEU A 140 -13.31 -3.48 13.73
CA LEU A 140 -13.06 -2.04 13.77
C LEU A 140 -13.63 -1.48 15.06
N ASP A 141 -12.77 -0.91 15.91
CA ASP A 141 -13.21 -0.13 17.07
C ASP A 141 -13.61 1.27 16.60
N ILE A 142 -14.91 1.55 16.65
CA ILE A 142 -15.49 2.80 16.21
C ILE A 142 -15.65 3.69 17.44
N SER A 143 -15.11 4.91 17.36
CA SER A 143 -15.33 5.98 18.32
C SER A 143 -15.42 7.30 17.59
N LEU A 144 -16.52 7.51 16.87
CA LEU A 144 -16.76 8.66 16.00
C LEU A 144 -17.98 9.45 16.49
N SER A 145 -17.75 10.69 16.94
CA SER A 145 -18.81 11.62 17.38
C SER A 145 -19.60 12.21 16.20
N GLU A 146 -18.98 12.30 15.02
CA GLU A 146 -19.54 12.84 13.79
C GLU A 146 -19.53 11.80 12.67
N LYS A 147 -20.37 12.00 11.65
CA LYS A 147 -20.40 11.12 10.48
C LYS A 147 -19.08 11.24 9.72
N LYS A 148 -18.39 10.13 9.54
CA LYS A 148 -17.12 10.09 8.81
C LYS A 148 -17.04 8.89 7.87
N ASP A 149 -16.65 9.15 6.64
CA ASP A 149 -16.30 8.08 5.71
C ASP A 149 -15.07 7.33 6.22
N THR A 150 -15.20 6.01 6.35
CA THR A 150 -14.14 5.15 6.89
C THR A 150 -13.82 4.04 5.89
N LEU A 151 -12.54 3.80 5.64
CA LEU A 151 -12.04 2.73 4.78
C LEU A 151 -11.34 1.69 5.65
N THR A 152 -11.48 0.40 5.33
CA THR A 152 -10.63 -0.64 5.94
C THR A 152 -9.16 -0.40 5.57
N GLN A 153 -8.24 -0.84 6.43
CA GLN A 153 -6.80 -0.61 6.22
C GLN A 153 -6.18 -1.59 5.22
N GLN A 154 -6.72 -2.80 5.15
CA GLN A 154 -6.22 -3.87 4.30
C GLN A 154 -7.27 -4.25 3.26
N THR A 155 -6.78 -4.68 2.11
CA THR A 155 -7.60 -5.33 1.09
C THR A 155 -7.92 -6.76 1.48
N LYS A 156 -9.07 -7.26 1.03
CA LYS A 156 -9.48 -8.67 1.15
C LYS A 156 -10.06 -9.14 -0.18
N ALA A 157 -9.94 -10.45 -0.45
CA ALA A 157 -10.71 -11.12 -1.49
C ALA A 157 -12.08 -11.50 -0.91
N PHE A 158 -13.16 -11.27 -1.65
CA PHE A 158 -14.52 -11.61 -1.24
C PHE A 158 -15.50 -11.51 -2.40
N CYS A 159 -16.61 -12.24 -2.30
CA CYS A 159 -17.86 -11.94 -3.01
C CYS A 159 -18.92 -11.44 -2.03
N TYR A 160 -18.92 -11.98 -0.81
CA TYR A 160 -19.86 -11.68 0.26
C TYR A 160 -19.16 -11.05 1.46
N VAL A 161 -19.86 -10.13 2.12
CA VAL A 161 -19.43 -9.55 3.40
C VAL A 161 -20.59 -9.51 4.37
N THR A 162 -20.44 -10.18 5.50
CA THR A 162 -21.37 -10.03 6.62
C THR A 162 -20.85 -8.99 7.59
N ARG A 163 -21.67 -7.98 7.86
CA ARG A 163 -21.41 -6.94 8.85
C ARG A 163 -22.23 -7.19 10.10
N HIS A 164 -21.58 -7.31 11.25
CA HIS A 164 -22.24 -7.42 12.56
C HIS A 164 -22.04 -6.13 13.35
N GLU A 165 -23.16 -5.55 13.80
CA GLU A 165 -23.16 -4.36 14.64
C GLU A 165 -23.24 -4.77 16.12
N CYS A 166 -22.10 -5.06 16.74
CA CYS A 166 -22.09 -5.38 18.16
C CYS A 166 -21.91 -4.10 18.98
N ARG A 167 -22.99 -3.69 19.67
CA ARG A 167 -23.01 -2.55 20.62
C ARG A 167 -22.75 -1.17 20.02
N LEU A 168 -23.06 -0.92 18.74
CA LEU A 168 -23.08 0.45 18.23
C LEU A 168 -24.30 1.18 18.81
N ARG A 169 -24.08 2.05 19.80
CA ARG A 169 -25.10 3.02 20.21
C ARG A 169 -25.13 4.14 19.17
N PHE A 170 -26.14 4.14 18.32
CA PHE A 170 -26.46 5.31 17.50
C PHE A 170 -27.23 6.29 18.38
N ASN A 171 -26.78 7.55 18.43
CA ASN A 171 -27.70 8.62 18.80
C ASN A 171 -28.64 8.77 17.59
N ALA A 172 -29.90 8.36 17.75
CA ALA A 172 -30.95 8.66 16.78
C ALA A 172 -30.95 10.17 16.52
N VAL A 173 -31.04 10.55 15.25
CA VAL A 173 -31.41 11.92 14.85
C VAL A 173 -32.93 11.97 14.92
#